data_AF-A0A0D9QJS1-F1
#
_entry.id   AF-A0A0D9QJS1-F1
#
_cell.length_a   1.000
_cell.length_b   1.000
_cell.length_c   1.000
_cell.angle_alpha   90.00
_cell.angle_beta   90.00
_cell.angle_gamma   90.00
#
_symmetry.space_group_name_H-M   'P 1'
#
loop_
_entity.id
_entity.type
_entity.pdbx_description
1 polymer ?
#
loop_
_entity_poly.entity_id
_entity_poly.type
_entity_poly.pdbx_seq_one_letter_code
_entity_poly.pdbx_strand_id
1 'polypeptide(L)'
;MVNYLNRWFYNLAETNNLPDEYKLKLWEECKRELLYDLECIRRTCENLFRNFVNRKTGKYIWSIPFENLVVRLNKLAHESVVRNKDKWVNILSERVESYRARTNRRHITHRR
;
A
#
# COMPACT_ATOMS: atom_id res chain seq x y z
N MET A 1 3.36 -6.87 3.38
CA MET A 1 2.22 -5.99 3.04
C MET A 1 1.52 -6.43 1.75
N VAL A 2 2.17 -6.37 0.58
CA VAL A 2 1.53 -6.68 -0.72
C VAL A 2 0.86 -8.06 -0.73
N ASN A 3 1.55 -9.12 -0.32
CA ASN A 3 0.98 -10.47 -0.27
C ASN A 3 -0.20 -10.60 0.71
N TYR A 4 -0.13 -9.90 1.84
CA TYR A 4 -1.24 -9.85 2.80
C TYR A 4 -2.46 -9.18 2.16
N LEU A 5 -2.26 -8.03 1.52
CA LEU A 5 -3.35 -7.28 0.89
C LEU A 5 -3.95 -8.05 -0.29
N ASN A 6 -3.12 -8.76 -1.06
CA ASN A 6 -3.56 -9.64 -2.13
C ASN A 6 -4.51 -10.71 -1.60
N ARG A 7 -4.05 -11.48 -0.62
CA ARG A 7 -4.85 -12.56 -0.03
C ARG A 7 -6.14 -12.03 0.59
N TRP A 8 -6.07 -10.92 1.32
CA TRP A 8 -7.24 -10.27 1.90
C TRP A 8 -8.24 -9.83 0.82
N PHE A 9 -7.77 -9.17 -0.24
CA PHE A 9 -8.63 -8.68 -1.32
C PHE A 9 -9.28 -9.81 -2.10
N TYR A 10 -8.52 -10.87 -2.44
CA TYR A 10 -9.06 -12.00 -3.17
C TYR A 10 -10.15 -12.72 -2.38
N ASN A 11 -9.94 -12.94 -1.07
CA ASN A 11 -10.97 -13.49 -0.19
C ASN A 11 -12.23 -12.61 -0.15
N LEU A 12 -12.05 -11.28 -0.02
CA LEU A 12 -13.16 -10.33 -0.03
C LEU A 12 -13.92 -10.37 -1.37
N ALA A 13 -13.20 -10.42 -2.48
CA ALA A 13 -13.77 -10.41 -3.81
C ALA A 13 -14.52 -11.70 -4.16
N GLU A 14 -14.00 -12.86 -3.74
CA GLU A 14 -14.67 -14.16 -3.85
C GLU A 14 -15.97 -14.20 -3.05
N THR A 15 -15.93 -13.72 -1.79
CA THR A 15 -17.13 -13.62 -0.94
C THR A 15 -18.24 -12.76 -1.57
N ASN A 16 -17.87 -11.84 -2.47
CA ASN A 16 -18.78 -10.94 -3.16
C ASN A 16 -19.03 -11.30 -4.63
N ASN A 17 -18.60 -12.49 -5.07
CA ASN A 17 -18.77 -13.01 -6.43
C ASN A 17 -18.29 -12.04 -7.52
N LEU A 18 -17.17 -11.35 -7.29
CA LEU A 18 -16.58 -10.50 -8.32
C LEU A 18 -16.01 -11.38 -9.47
N PRO A 19 -16.26 -11.02 -10.74
CA PRO A 19 -15.67 -11.70 -11.89
C PRO A 19 -14.14 -11.65 -11.87
N ASP A 20 -13.49 -12.73 -12.31
CA ASP A 20 -12.01 -12.87 -12.28
C ASP A 20 -11.28 -11.72 -12.96
N GLU A 21 -11.73 -11.32 -14.15
CA GLU A 21 -11.13 -10.19 -14.88
C GLU A 21 -11.22 -8.87 -14.09
N TYR A 22 -12.35 -8.65 -13.41
CA TYR A 22 -12.55 -7.44 -12.60
C TYR A 22 -11.68 -7.45 -11.35
N LYS A 23 -11.57 -8.61 -10.68
CA LYS A 23 -10.65 -8.82 -9.54
C LYS A 23 -9.21 -8.53 -9.94
N LEU A 24 -8.76 -9.14 -11.03
CA LEU A 24 -7.40 -8.98 -11.53
C LEU A 24 -7.09 -7.52 -11.85
N LYS A 25 -8.01 -6.82 -12.53
CA LYS A 25 -7.84 -5.41 -12.87
C LYS A 25 -7.69 -4.51 -11.64
N LEU A 26 -8.56 -4.67 -10.64
CA LEU A 26 -8.48 -3.91 -9.39
C LEU A 26 -7.18 -4.21 -8.63
N TRP A 27 -6.77 -5.48 -8.61
CA TRP A 27 -5.55 -5.89 -7.95
C TRP A 27 -4.31 -5.29 -8.63
N GLU A 28 -4.20 -5.33 -9.96
CA GLU A 28 -3.04 -4.76 -10.67
C GLU A 28 -2.94 -3.24 -10.50
N GLU A 29 -4.08 -2.52 -10.45
CA GLU A 29 -4.10 -1.10 -10.10
C GLU A 29 -3.54 -0.86 -8.68
N CYS A 30 -4.04 -1.59 -7.70
CA CYS A 30 -3.56 -1.53 -6.31
C CYS A 30 -2.08 -1.86 -6.20
N LYS A 31 -1.64 -2.96 -6.80
CA LYS A 31 -0.26 -3.45 -6.75
C LYS A 31 0.71 -2.44 -7.34
N ARG A 32 0.39 -1.84 -8.50
CA ARG A 32 1.24 -0.82 -9.13
C ARG A 32 1.49 0.35 -8.19
N GLU A 33 0.44 0.89 -7.59
CA GLU A 33 0.53 2.03 -6.68
C GLU A 33 1.25 1.66 -5.37
N LEU A 34 1.00 0.47 -4.81
CA LEU A 34 1.73 -0.02 -3.64
C LEU A 34 3.24 -0.12 -3.91
N LEU A 35 3.64 -0.60 -5.09
CA LEU A 35 5.05 -0.68 -5.49
C LEU A 35 5.65 0.71 -5.68
N TYR A 36 4.90 1.64 -6.28
CA TYR A 36 5.33 3.03 -6.43
C TYR A 36 5.55 3.72 -5.08
N ASP A 37 4.63 3.55 -4.13
CA ASP A 37 4.78 4.15 -2.81
C ASP A 37 5.97 3.54 -2.04
N LEU A 38 6.20 2.23 -2.15
CA LEU A 38 7.37 1.56 -1.57
C LEU A 38 8.68 2.12 -2.15
N GLU A 39 8.72 2.37 -3.46
CA GLU A 39 9.87 2.97 -4.13
C GLU A 39 10.10 4.42 -3.65
N CYS A 40 9.03 5.21 -3.47
CA CYS A 40 9.12 6.56 -2.92
C CYS A 40 9.69 6.58 -1.49
N ILE A 41 9.24 5.65 -0.63
CA ILE A 41 9.76 5.49 0.74
C ILE A 41 11.24 5.10 0.70
N ARG A 42 11.61 4.13 -0.15
CA ARG A 42 13.00 3.70 -0.32
C ARG A 42 13.90 4.88 -0.69
N ARG A 43 13.53 5.66 -1.70
CA ARG A 43 14.27 6.87 -2.12
C ARG A 43 14.38 7.90 -1.00
N THR A 44 13.31 8.10 -0.24
CA THR A 44 13.31 9.01 0.91
C THR A 44 14.31 8.56 1.97
N CYS A 45 14.31 7.27 2.31
CA CYS A 45 15.26 6.69 3.26
C CYS A 45 16.71 6.80 2.77
N GLU A 46 16.96 6.52 1.49
CA GLU A 46 18.29 6.66 0.88
C GLU A 46 18.80 8.09 0.90
N ASN A 47 17.94 9.06 0.60
CA ASN A 47 18.29 10.47 0.65
C ASN A 47 18.61 10.92 2.08
N LEU A 48 17.82 10.48 3.08
CA LEU A 48 18.09 10.77 4.48
C LEU A 48 19.43 10.17 4.93
N PHE A 49 19.71 8.94 4.53
CA PHE A 49 20.97 8.28 4.83
C PHE A 49 22.17 8.98 4.16
N ARG A 50 22.09 9.26 2.85
CA ARG A 50 23.12 10.01 2.11
C ARG A 50 23.39 11.37 2.75
N ASN A 51 22.33 12.10 3.10
CA ASN A 51 22.46 13.39 3.77
C ASN A 51 23.12 13.28 5.14
N PHE A 52 22.83 12.23 5.90
CA PHE A 52 23.47 11.97 7.18
C PHE A 52 24.97 11.71 7.01
N VAL A 53 25.35 10.85 6.06
CA VAL A 53 26.76 10.52 5.78
C VAL A 53 27.51 11.75 5.25
N ASN A 54 26.95 12.47 4.28
CA ASN A 54 27.60 13.63 3.65
C ASN A 54 27.82 14.81 4.61
N ARG A 55 27.01 14.94 5.66
CA ARG A 55 27.18 15.98 6.68
C ARG A 55 28.32 15.69 7.66
N LYS A 56 28.85 14.47 7.67
CA LYS A 56 29.95 14.09 8.56
C LYS A 56 31.27 14.29 7.82
N THR A 57 32.04 15.28 8.25
CA THR A 57 33.39 15.58 7.75
C THR A 57 34.48 14.70 8.39
N GLY A 58 34.16 13.94 9.42
CA GLY A 58 35.10 13.06 10.13
C GLY A 58 35.09 11.61 9.62
N LYS A 59 36.20 10.89 9.85
CA LYS A 59 36.37 9.47 9.49
C LYS A 59 35.39 8.52 10.21
N TYR A 60 34.79 8.97 11.32
CA TYR A 60 33.95 8.14 12.19
C TYR A 60 32.53 8.68 12.29
N ILE A 61 31.57 7.76 12.25
CA ILE A 61 30.16 8.03 12.52
C ILE A 61 29.91 7.71 14.00
N TRP A 62 29.46 8.71 14.75
CA TRP A 62 29.03 8.50 16.14
C TRP A 62 27.80 7.59 16.21
N SER A 63 27.80 6.66 17.16
CA SER A 63 26.72 5.67 17.35
C SER A 63 25.37 6.31 17.63
N ILE A 64 25.29 7.25 18.58
CA ILE A 64 24.02 7.89 18.98
C ILE A 64 23.31 8.58 17.80
N PRO A 65 23.96 9.47 17.00
CA PRO A 65 23.33 10.04 15.80
C PRO A 65 22.90 9.00 14.76
N PHE A 66 23.65 7.90 14.63
CA PHE A 66 23.33 6.84 13.70
C PHE A 66 22.10 6.04 14.16
N GLU A 67 22.02 5.67 15.42
CA GLU A 67 20.85 5.01 16.01
C GLU A 67 19.60 5.87 15.87
N ASN A 68 19.71 7.18 16.15
CA ASN A 68 18.61 8.13 15.95
C ASN A 68 18.13 8.18 14.49
N LEU A 69 19.06 8.10 13.52
CA LEU A 69 18.70 8.00 12.11
C LEU A 69 17.94 6.70 11.84
N VAL A 70 18.45 5.56 12.29
CA VAL A 70 17.81 4.24 12.07
C VAL A 70 16.40 4.21 12.64
N VAL A 71 16.19 4.72 13.86
CA VAL A 71 14.86 4.83 14.49
C VAL A 71 13.93 5.68 13.63
N ARG A 72 14.39 6.84 13.14
CA ARG A 72 13.60 7.72 12.27
C ARG A 72 13.23 7.05 10.95
N LEU A 73 14.17 6.37 10.31
CA LEU A 73 13.94 5.64 9.06
C LEU A 73 12.92 4.52 9.25
N ASN A 74 13.05 3.75 10.34
CA ASN A 74 12.14 2.67 10.66
C ASN A 74 10.72 3.20 10.91
N LYS A 75 10.59 4.29 11.69
CA LYS A 75 9.29 4.95 11.92
C LYS A 75 8.65 5.41 10.62
N LEU A 76 9.41 6.07 9.74
CA LEU A 76 8.91 6.55 8.45
C LEU A 76 8.43 5.40 7.57
N ALA A 77 9.22 4.34 7.44
CA ALA A 77 8.87 3.17 6.66
C ALA A 77 7.62 2.48 7.22
N HIS A 78 7.57 2.27 8.54
CA HIS A 78 6.46 1.63 9.21
C HIS A 78 5.15 2.40 9.02
N GLU A 79 5.13 3.70 9.37
CA GLU A 79 3.94 4.53 9.22
C GLU A 79 3.44 4.57 7.78
N SER A 80 4.35 4.64 6.80
CA SER A 80 3.96 4.68 5.41
C SER A 80 3.37 3.35 4.94
N VAL A 81 3.92 2.22 5.38
CA VAL A 81 3.35 0.89 5.11
C VAL A 81 1.95 0.76 5.72
N VAL A 82 1.74 1.22 6.95
CA VAL A 82 0.41 1.20 7.60
C VAL A 82 -0.59 2.07 6.83
N ARG A 83 -0.24 3.33 6.56
CA ARG A 83 -1.11 4.26 5.81
C ARG A 83 -1.48 3.73 4.43
N ASN A 84 -0.52 3.16 3.70
CA ASN A 84 -0.79 2.60 2.37
C ASN A 84 -1.70 1.37 2.43
N LYS A 85 -1.47 0.50 3.42
CA LYS A 85 -2.34 -0.65 3.68
C LYS A 85 -3.78 -0.19 3.94
N ASP A 86 -3.98 0.76 4.84
CA ASP A 86 -5.31 1.24 5.21
C ASP A 86 -6.00 1.97 4.06
N LYS A 87 -5.27 2.83 3.32
CA LYS A 87 -5.76 3.48 2.10
C LYS A 87 -6.31 2.47 1.09
N TRP A 88 -5.53 1.43 0.79
CA TRP A 88 -5.93 0.44 -0.21
C TRP A 88 -7.01 -0.52 0.27
N VAL A 89 -7.06 -0.84 1.56
CA VAL A 89 -8.20 -1.56 2.16
C VAL A 89 -9.50 -0.78 1.95
N ASN A 90 -9.50 0.53 2.20
CA ASN A 90 -10.68 1.37 2.02
C ASN A 90 -11.11 1.44 0.55
N ILE A 91 -10.18 1.76 -0.36
CA ILE A 91 -10.47 1.86 -1.80
C ILE A 91 -11.03 0.54 -2.35
N LEU A 92 -10.39 -0.59 -2.03
CA LEU A 92 -10.83 -1.89 -2.54
C LEU A 92 -12.20 -2.30 -1.97
N SER A 93 -12.47 -2.01 -0.70
CA SER A 93 -13.78 -2.25 -0.08
C SER A 93 -14.88 -1.44 -0.78
N GLU A 94 -14.67 -0.13 -0.98
CA GLU A 94 -15.61 0.75 -1.67
C GLU A 94 -15.89 0.29 -3.11
N ARG A 95 -14.87 -0.20 -3.83
CA ARG A 95 -15.01 -0.75 -5.18
C ARG A 95 -15.86 -2.02 -5.20
N VAL A 96 -15.66 -2.91 -4.23
CA VAL A 96 -16.47 -4.15 -4.07
C VAL A 96 -17.93 -3.80 -3.75
N GLU A 97 -18.16 -2.88 -2.81
CA GLU A 97 -19.51 -2.43 -2.45
C GLU A 97 -20.23 -1.77 -3.63
N SER A 98 -19.53 -0.90 -4.35
CA SER A 98 -20.04 -0.24 -5.56
C SER A 98 -20.43 -1.25 -6.64
N TYR A 99 -19.65 -2.32 -6.79
CA TYR A 99 -19.97 -3.41 -7.72
C TYR A 99 -21.27 -4.11 -7.31
N ARG A 100 -21.41 -4.49 -6.02
CA ARG A 100 -22.64 -5.12 -5.51
C ARG A 100 -23.88 -4.25 -5.69
N ALA A 101 -23.76 -2.95 -5.40
CA ALA A 101 -24.87 -2.03 -5.56
C ALA A 101 -25.34 -1.97 -7.03
N ARG A 102 -24.41 -2.00 -7.98
CA ARG A 102 -24.72 -1.98 -9.43
C ARG A 102 -25.33 -3.29 -9.91
N THR A 103 -24.82 -4.44 -9.46
CA THR A 103 -25.37 -5.76 -9.84
C THR A 103 -26.78 -5.94 -9.29
N ASN A 104 -27.03 -5.55 -8.03
CA ASN A 104 -28.36 -5.57 -7.43
C ASN A 104 -29.37 -4.71 -8.21
N ARG A 105 -28.99 -3.49 -8.60
CA ARG A 105 -29.85 -2.62 -9.43
C ARG A 105 -30.19 -3.26 -10.77
N ARG A 106 -29.20 -3.82 -11.48
CA ARG A 106 -29.44 -4.51 -12.77
C ARG A 106 -30.39 -5.69 -12.63
N HIS A 107 -30.26 -6.48 -11.56
CA HIS A 107 -31.17 -7.60 -11.30
C HIS A 107 -32.62 -7.14 -11.06
N ILE A 108 -32.84 -6.03 -10.37
CA ILE A 108 -34.19 -5.48 -10.15
C ILE A 108 -34.81 -5.00 -11.46
N THR A 109 -34.06 -4.31 -12.30
CA THR A 109 -34.57 -3.76 -13.58
C THR A 109 -34.92 -4.85 -14.59
N HIS A 110 -34.19 -5.97 -14.63
CA HIS A 110 -34.48 -7.09 -15.54
C HIS A 110 -35.62 -8.02 -15.08
N ARG A 111 -36.13 -7.86 -13.85
CA ARG A 111 -37.27 -8.65 -13.31
C ARG A 111 -38.62 -7.93 -13.43
N ARG A 112 -38.65 -6.69 -13.89
CA ARG A 112 -39.86 -5.93 -14.22
C ARG A 112 -40.14 -6.03 -15.70
#